data_AF-A0A933MH68-F1
#
_entry.id   AF-A0A933MH68-F1
#
_cell.length_a   1.000
_cell.length_b   1.000
_cell.length_c   1.000
_cell.angle_alpha   90.00
_cell.angle_beta   90.00
_cell.angle_gamma   90.00
#
_symmetry.space_group_name_H-M   'P 1'
#
loop_
_entity.id
_entity.type
_entity.pdbx_description
1 polymer ?
#
loop_
_entity_poly.entity_id
_entity_poly.type
_entity_poly.pdbx_seq_one_letter_code
_entity_poly.pdbx_strand_id
1 'polypeptide(L)'
;MSPSPSSQKVQDTLQSLGFNLQLIEFEQTTRTSVEAAQAVGCEVGQIAKSLIFKGKQSGKAILIIASGANRVDEKKIRALVGEKVEKPDADFVREQTGFVIGGVPPVAHAQKLETLI
;
A
#
# COMPACT_ATOMS: atom_id res chain seq x y z
N MET A 1 13.78 -6.67 18.35
CA MET A 1 12.66 -7.59 18.03
C MET A 1 12.94 -8.23 16.68
N SER A 2 12.61 -9.50 16.49
CA SER A 2 12.64 -10.11 15.15
C SER A 2 11.49 -9.55 14.32
N PRO A 3 11.69 -9.24 13.03
CA PRO A 3 10.64 -8.67 12.19
C PRO A 3 9.46 -9.64 12.06
N SER A 4 8.25 -9.09 11.97
CA SER A 4 7.07 -9.90 11.68
C SER A 4 7.20 -10.62 10.33
N PRO A 5 6.51 -11.75 10.11
CA PRO A 5 6.57 -12.47 8.83
C PRO A 5 6.22 -11.58 7.62
N SER A 6 5.27 -10.67 7.78
CA SER A 6 4.89 -9.70 6.74
C SER A 6 6.02 -8.72 6.43
N SER A 7 6.67 -8.19 7.46
CA SER A 7 7.83 -7.31 7.31
C SER A 7 9.02 -8.03 6.68
N GLN A 8 9.32 -9.26 7.10
CA GLN A 8 10.40 -10.05 6.51
C GLN A 8 10.15 -10.30 5.01
N LYS A 9 8.91 -10.63 4.62
CA LYS A 9 8.54 -10.79 3.20
C LYS A 9 8.83 -9.54 2.38
N VAL A 10 8.54 -8.36 2.92
CA VAL A 10 8.82 -7.07 2.25
C VAL A 10 10.33 -6.83 2.15
N GLN A 11 11.08 -7.06 3.23
CA GLN A 11 12.54 -6.92 3.26
C GLN A 11 13.21 -7.81 2.20
N ASP A 12 12.82 -9.08 2.14
CA ASP A 12 13.35 -10.05 1.16
C ASP A 12 13.01 -9.64 -0.27
N THR A 13 11.79 -9.16 -0.49
CA THR A 13 11.36 -8.66 -1.81
C THR A 13 12.20 -7.47 -2.24
N LEU A 14 12.39 -6.46 -1.37
CA LEU A 14 13.22 -5.30 -1.67
C LEU A 14 14.67 -5.70 -2.01
N GLN A 15 15.24 -6.63 -1.24
CA GLN A 15 16.57 -7.15 -1.49
C GLN A 15 16.65 -7.88 -2.85
N SER A 16 15.66 -8.72 -3.18
CA SER A 16 15.62 -9.42 -4.47
C SER A 16 15.49 -8.47 -5.68
N LEU A 17 14.90 -7.30 -5.47
CA LEU A 17 14.80 -6.23 -6.47
C LEU A 17 16.09 -5.37 -6.55
N GLY A 18 17.09 -5.66 -5.73
CA GLY A 18 18.38 -4.96 -5.70
C GLY A 18 18.36 -3.65 -4.90
N PHE A 19 17.30 -3.38 -4.13
CA PHE A 19 17.24 -2.21 -3.26
C PHE A 19 17.97 -2.48 -1.95
N ASN A 20 18.96 -1.63 -1.65
CA ASN A 20 19.63 -1.62 -0.35
C ASN A 20 18.85 -0.73 0.62
N LEU A 21 17.65 -1.19 1.01
CA LEU A 21 16.77 -0.51 1.96
C LEU A 21 16.61 -1.35 3.22
N GLN A 22 16.49 -0.67 4.36
CA GLN A 22 16.21 -1.31 5.65
C GLN A 22 14.76 -1.07 6.05
N LEU A 23 14.02 -2.14 6.30
CA LEU A 23 12.70 -2.07 6.91
C LEU A 23 12.84 -1.81 8.41
N ILE A 24 12.04 -0.87 8.92
CA ILE A 24 12.01 -0.48 10.32
C ILE A 24 10.59 -0.72 10.85
N GLU A 25 10.47 -1.53 11.91
CA GLU A 25 9.23 -1.67 12.68
C GLU A 25 9.27 -0.71 13.87
N PHE A 26 8.26 0.14 13.98
CA PHE A 26 8.12 1.09 15.09
C PHE A 26 7.27 0.47 16.21
N GLU A 27 7.63 0.78 17.46
CA GLU A 27 6.80 0.42 18.62
C GLU A 27 5.50 1.25 18.67
N GLN A 28 5.55 2.45 18.10
CA GLN A 28 4.43 3.37 17.95
C GLN A 28 3.51 2.91 16.80
N THR A 29 2.21 3.21 16.89
CA THR A 29 1.29 2.99 15.76
C THR A 29 1.73 3.79 14.54
N THR A 30 1.59 3.19 13.36
CA THR A 30 1.82 3.84 12.06
C THR A 30 0.61 3.65 11.15
N ARG A 31 -0.60 3.46 11.73
CA ARG A 31 -1.83 3.14 10.99
C ARG A 31 -2.33 4.30 10.13
N THR A 32 -2.05 5.54 10.52
CA THR A 32 -2.34 6.73 9.72
C THR A 32 -1.05 7.36 9.20
N SER A 33 -1.14 8.12 8.09
CA SER A 33 0.02 8.84 7.58
C SER A 33 0.56 9.89 8.54
N VAL A 34 -0.29 10.44 9.42
CA VAL A 34 0.14 11.41 10.44
C VAL A 34 0.97 10.70 11.50
N GLU A 35 0.47 9.57 12.02
CA GLU A 35 1.19 8.74 12.99
C GLU A 35 2.52 8.23 12.41
N ALA A 36 2.52 7.73 11.17
CA ALA A 36 3.73 7.26 10.50
C ALA A 36 4.76 8.39 10.33
N ALA A 37 4.32 9.59 9.93
CA ALA A 37 5.19 10.75 9.79
C ALA A 37 5.80 11.17 11.13
N GLN A 38 5.02 11.15 12.21
CA GLN A 38 5.51 11.42 13.57
C GLN A 38 6.53 10.39 14.03
N ALA A 39 6.27 9.10 13.82
CA ALA A 39 7.19 8.02 14.20
C ALA A 39 8.52 8.09 13.44
N VAL A 40 8.48 8.47 12.16
CA VAL A 40 9.67 8.59 11.30
C VAL A 40 10.39 9.94 11.50
N GLY A 41 9.69 10.98 11.96
CA GLY A 41 10.22 12.35 12.06
C GLY A 41 10.26 13.08 10.72
N CYS A 42 9.26 12.87 9.86
CA CYS A 42 9.17 13.49 8.53
C CYS A 42 7.85 14.24 8.33
N GLU A 43 7.69 14.94 7.20
CA GLU A 43 6.44 15.56 6.83
C GLU A 43 5.42 14.51 6.35
N VAL A 44 4.13 14.70 6.65
CA VAL A 44 3.05 13.79 6.22
C VAL A 44 3.04 13.59 4.69
N GLY A 45 3.47 14.61 3.94
CA GLY A 45 3.60 14.55 2.49
C GLY A 45 4.60 13.51 1.99
N GLN A 46 5.61 13.18 2.81
CA GLN A 46 6.68 12.22 2.50
C GLN A 46 6.27 10.76 2.78
N ILE A 47 5.14 10.54 3.46
CA ILE A 47 4.59 9.19 3.66
C ILE A 47 3.87 8.75 2.39
N ALA A 48 4.24 7.58 1.84
CA ALA A 48 3.51 6.96 0.75
C ALA A 48 2.43 6.01 1.30
N LYS A 49 1.16 6.24 0.93
CA LYS A 49 0.03 5.35 1.25
C LYS A 49 -0.19 4.38 0.11
N SER A 50 -0.39 3.11 0.45
CA SER A 50 -0.89 2.09 -0.46
C SER A 50 -2.40 1.91 -0.26
N LEU A 51 -3.20 2.18 -1.28
CA LEU A 51 -4.65 2.03 -1.25
C LEU A 51 -5.08 1.05 -2.33
N ILE A 52 -5.87 0.04 -1.97
CA ILE A 52 -6.42 -0.90 -2.94
C ILE A 52 -7.83 -0.47 -3.33
N PHE A 53 -8.08 -0.45 -4.63
CA PHE A 53 -9.40 -0.32 -5.24
C PHE A 53 -9.72 -1.56 -6.06
N LYS A 54 -11.01 -1.81 -6.28
CA LYS A 54 -11.51 -2.88 -7.15
C LYS A 54 -12.22 -2.28 -8.35
N GLY A 55 -11.89 -2.73 -9.56
CA GLY A 55 -12.65 -2.41 -10.76
C GLY A 55 -14.05 -2.99 -10.69
N LYS A 56 -15.09 -2.17 -10.91
CA LYS A 56 -16.49 -2.60 -10.80
C LYS A 56 -16.92 -3.55 -11.91
N GLN A 57 -16.29 -3.47 -13.07
CA GLN A 57 -16.59 -4.30 -14.23
C GLN A 57 -15.61 -5.49 -14.29
N SER A 58 -14.31 -5.24 -14.14
CA SER A 58 -13.28 -6.27 -14.30
C SER A 58 -13.03 -7.10 -13.04
N GLY A 59 -13.40 -6.59 -11.87
CA GLY A 59 -13.03 -7.18 -10.58
C GLY A 59 -11.54 -7.09 -10.25
N LYS A 60 -10.73 -6.42 -11.07
CA LYS A 60 -9.27 -6.32 -10.87
C LYS A 60 -8.93 -5.46 -9.66
N ALA A 61 -7.89 -5.87 -8.94
CA ALA A 61 -7.27 -5.07 -7.90
C ALA A 61 -6.33 -4.02 -8.50
N ILE A 62 -6.52 -2.77 -8.08
CA ILE A 62 -5.74 -1.60 -8.50
C ILE A 62 -5.08 -1.02 -7.25
N LEU A 63 -3.77 -0.92 -7.26
CA LEU A 63 -2.98 -0.27 -6.22
C LEU A 63 -2.76 1.20 -6.56
N ILE A 64 -3.13 2.07 -5.64
CA ILE A 64 -2.80 3.50 -5.72
C ILE A 64 -1.74 3.80 -4.66
N ILE A 65 -0.61 4.32 -5.10
CA ILE A 65 0.39 4.93 -4.24
C ILE A 65 0.14 6.43 -4.24
N ALA A 66 -0.08 7.02 -3.07
CA ALA A 66 -0.30 8.46 -2.98
C ALA A 66 0.39 9.04 -1.75
N SER A 67 0.80 10.31 -1.84
CA SER A 67 1.28 11.07 -0.68
C SER A 67 0.27 11.03 0.48
N GLY A 68 0.77 10.95 1.70
CA GLY A 68 0.01 10.95 2.94
C GLY A 68 -0.89 12.17 3.07
N ALA A 69 -0.44 13.31 2.57
CA ALA A 69 -1.18 14.57 2.56
C ALA A 69 -2.34 14.60 1.54
N ASN A 70 -2.30 13.73 0.52
CA ASN A 70 -3.26 13.77 -0.57
C ASN A 70 -4.47 12.87 -0.31
N ARG A 71 -5.65 13.32 -0.77
CA ARG A 71 -6.83 12.47 -0.89
C ARG A 71 -6.94 11.98 -2.33
N VAL A 72 -7.09 10.66 -2.50
CA VAL A 72 -7.28 10.05 -3.81
C VAL A 72 -8.68 10.34 -4.35
N ASP A 73 -8.75 10.67 -5.65
CA ASP A 73 -9.98 10.97 -6.38
C ASP A 73 -10.36 9.81 -7.31
N GLU A 74 -11.45 9.12 -6.99
CA GLU A 74 -11.97 7.98 -7.76
C GLU A 74 -12.34 8.34 -9.21
N LYS A 75 -12.67 9.62 -9.50
CA LYS A 75 -12.91 10.06 -10.88
C LYS A 75 -11.64 10.05 -11.71
N LYS A 76 -10.50 10.40 -11.11
CA LYS A 76 -9.18 10.33 -11.76
C LYS A 76 -8.75 8.89 -11.97
N ILE A 77 -8.95 8.01 -10.97
CA ILE A 77 -8.70 6.57 -11.14
C ILE A 77 -9.53 6.03 -12.30
N ARG A 78 -10.83 6.33 -12.33
CA ARG A 78 -11.73 5.89 -13.42
C ARG A 78 -11.23 6.33 -14.79
N ALA A 79 -10.74 7.56 -14.91
CA ALA A 79 -10.22 8.07 -16.18
C ALA A 79 -8.95 7.33 -16.64
N LEU A 80 -8.10 6.90 -15.70
CA LEU A 80 -6.86 6.18 -16.00
C LEU A 80 -7.09 4.69 -16.28
N VAL A 81 -7.93 4.03 -15.48
CA VAL A 81 -8.21 2.59 -15.59
C VAL A 81 -9.26 2.28 -16.67
N GLY A 82 -10.11 3.27 -17.02
CA GLY A 82 -11.16 3.12 -18.02
C GLY A 82 -12.47 2.53 -17.47
N GLU A 83 -12.59 2.37 -16.15
CA GLU A 83 -13.77 1.76 -15.52
C GLU A 83 -14.05 2.37 -14.13
N LYS A 84 -15.28 2.21 -13.62
CA LYS A 84 -15.58 2.70 -12.25
C LYS A 84 -14.86 1.81 -11.23
N VAL A 85 -14.39 2.41 -10.16
CA VAL A 85 -13.77 1.66 -9.05
C VAL A 85 -14.64 1.70 -7.79
N GLU A 86 -14.37 0.79 -6.86
CA GLU A 86 -14.91 0.79 -5.51
C GLU A 86 -13.86 0.37 -4.48
N LYS A 87 -14.20 0.62 -3.21
CA LYS A 87 -13.40 0.12 -2.10
C LYS A 87 -13.70 -1.37 -1.91
N PRO A 88 -12.69 -2.24 -1.95
CA PRO A 88 -12.86 -3.64 -1.64
C PRO A 88 -13.11 -3.87 -0.14
N ASP A 89 -13.59 -5.05 0.20
CA ASP A 89 -13.59 -5.57 1.56
C ASP A 89 -12.19 -6.08 1.99
N ALA A 90 -12.05 -6.44 3.27
CA ALA A 90 -10.79 -6.88 3.84
C ALA A 90 -10.30 -8.22 3.27
N ASP A 91 -11.21 -9.13 2.93
CA ASP A 91 -10.88 -10.45 2.42
C ASP A 91 -10.29 -10.34 1.01
N PHE A 92 -10.91 -9.54 0.14
CA PHE A 92 -10.36 -9.24 -1.18
C PHE A 92 -8.97 -8.60 -1.09
N VAL A 93 -8.77 -7.61 -0.19
CA VAL A 93 -7.45 -6.99 -0.01
C VAL A 93 -6.42 -8.04 0.40
N ARG A 94 -6.76 -8.91 1.34
CA ARG A 94 -5.85 -9.97 1.81
C ARG A 94 -5.56 -11.00 0.73
N GLU A 95 -6.54 -11.40 -0.05
CA GLU A 95 -6.36 -12.35 -1.16
C GLU A 95 -5.43 -11.79 -2.23
N GLN A 96 -5.63 -10.53 -2.63
CA GLN A 96 -4.89 -9.92 -3.74
C GLN A 96 -3.48 -9.46 -3.32
N THR A 97 -3.33 -8.96 -2.09
CA THR A 97 -2.07 -8.40 -1.61
C THR A 97 -1.28 -9.36 -0.72
N GLY A 98 -1.95 -10.25 0.01
CA GLY A 98 -1.35 -11.01 1.11
C GLY A 98 -1.23 -10.22 2.42
N PHE A 99 -1.72 -8.97 2.47
CA PHE A 99 -1.65 -8.07 3.63
C PHE A 99 -3.04 -7.60 4.04
N VAL A 100 -3.17 -7.11 5.28
CA VAL A 100 -4.41 -6.54 5.80
C VAL A 100 -4.54 -5.06 5.45
N ILE A 101 -5.76 -4.54 5.44
CA ILE A 101 -6.03 -3.10 5.25
C ILE A 101 -5.24 -2.28 6.28
N GLY A 102 -4.61 -1.19 5.81
CA GLY A 102 -3.74 -0.32 6.61
C GLY A 102 -2.30 -0.82 6.77
N GLY A 103 -2.01 -2.06 6.37
CA GLY A 103 -0.66 -2.64 6.39
C GLY A 103 -0.18 -3.10 5.01
N VAL A 104 -0.82 -2.64 3.93
CA VAL A 104 -0.45 -2.99 2.55
C VAL A 104 0.83 -2.23 2.17
N PRO A 105 1.97 -2.91 1.93
CA PRO A 105 3.18 -2.28 1.41
C PRO A 105 3.03 -1.90 -0.07
N PRO A 106 3.96 -1.12 -0.66
CA PRO A 106 3.94 -0.83 -2.11
C PRO A 106 4.43 -1.99 -2.99
N VAL A 107 4.99 -3.06 -2.40
CA VAL A 107 5.58 -4.22 -3.08
C VAL A 107 5.28 -5.52 -2.33
N ALA A 108 5.78 -6.67 -2.82
CA ALA A 108 5.65 -7.97 -2.16
C ALA A 108 4.21 -8.54 -2.12
N HIS A 109 3.34 -8.10 -3.02
CA HIS A 109 1.95 -8.57 -3.10
C HIS A 109 1.85 -10.03 -3.53
N ALA A 110 0.75 -10.69 -3.15
CA ALA A 110 0.45 -12.06 -3.54
C ALA A 110 0.21 -12.20 -5.06
N GLN A 111 -0.36 -11.16 -5.67
CA GLN A 111 -0.60 -11.07 -7.11
C GLN A 111 0.08 -9.82 -7.68
N LYS A 112 0.34 -9.82 -9.00
CA LYS A 112 0.78 -8.61 -9.69
C LYS A 112 -0.39 -7.63 -9.81
N LEU A 113 -0.23 -6.44 -9.25
CA LEU A 113 -1.27 -5.40 -9.25
C LEU A 113 -0.98 -4.31 -10.28
N GLU A 114 -2.03 -3.83 -10.93
CA GLU A 114 -1.97 -2.58 -11.69
C GLU A 114 -1.73 -1.43 -10.70
N THR A 115 -0.66 -0.66 -10.89
CA THR A 115 -0.21 0.34 -9.92
C THR A 115 -0.21 1.73 -10.54
N LEU A 116 -0.84 2.69 -9.86
CA LEU A 116 -0.84 4.11 -10.22
C LEU A 116 -0.18 4.92 -9.09
N ILE A 117 0.61 5.94 -9.44
CA ILE A 117 1.34 6.82 -8.50
C ILE A 117 0.98 8.28 -8.80
#